data_AF-R9A9X3-F1
#
_entry.id   AF-R9A9X3-F1
#
_cell.length_a   1.000
_cell.length_b   1.000
_cell.length_c   1.000
_cell.angle_alpha   90.00
_cell.angle_beta   90.00
_cell.angle_gamma   90.00
#
_symmetry.space_group_name_H-M   'P 1'
#
loop_
_entity.id
_entity.type
_entity.pdbx_description
1 polymer ?
#
loop_
_entity_poly.entity_id
_entity_poly.type
_entity_poly.pdbx_seq_one_letter_code
_entity_poly.pdbx_strand_id
1 'polypeptide(L)'
;MVDSKPLFELYSQKTFFIVIVLYWLSGVALYSDESKLNAKQSKVLKESFSYLETLEPKRIRIDKSTYNRLTQFESIFKFGFSGKKLSRWIQSRIKKYSFGSTGEYIAMYHDGDVLLGRAFFSLNRLDRILVLLHEARHADGKNYGHVVCPENFQFLNPRDWKIHPAGKKGCDDVPDGGYGITAAFLFELGAFGYLNQTEAAHRYNSEISRVIRD
;
A
#
# COMPACT_ATOMS: atom_id res chain seq x y z
N MET A 1 -10.58 -69.53 18.89
CA MET A 1 -9.69 -68.36 18.95
C MET A 1 -9.02 -68.18 17.59
N VAL A 2 -9.54 -67.28 16.76
CA VAL A 2 -8.77 -66.56 15.72
C VAL A 2 -9.47 -65.20 15.56
N ASP A 3 -8.91 -64.17 16.19
CA ASP A 3 -9.32 -62.78 16.03
C ASP A 3 -8.98 -62.32 14.60
N SER A 4 -9.99 -61.91 13.85
CA SER A 4 -9.81 -61.22 12.57
C SER A 4 -10.15 -59.75 12.75
N LYS A 5 -9.13 -58.94 13.07
CA LYS A 5 -9.24 -57.47 13.04
C LYS A 5 -9.43 -56.99 11.59
N PRO A 6 -10.22 -55.93 11.35
CA PRO A 6 -10.59 -55.53 10.01
C PRO A 6 -9.42 -54.85 9.29
N LEU A 7 -9.07 -55.37 8.12
CA LEU A 7 -8.09 -54.80 7.17
C LEU A 7 -8.43 -53.36 6.69
N PHE A 8 -9.60 -52.84 7.06
CA PHE A 8 -10.11 -51.55 6.60
C PHE A 8 -9.52 -50.34 7.34
N GLU A 9 -9.08 -50.49 8.59
CA GLU A 9 -8.53 -49.37 9.37
C GLU A 9 -7.10 -48.99 8.96
N LEU A 10 -6.33 -49.94 8.43
CA LEU A 10 -4.92 -49.73 8.04
C LEU A 10 -4.75 -48.99 6.70
N TYR A 11 -5.77 -48.99 5.83
CA TYR A 11 -5.74 -48.29 4.54
C TYR A 11 -6.20 -46.83 4.61
N SER A 12 -7.07 -46.51 5.58
CA SER A 12 -7.58 -45.15 5.84
C SER A 12 -6.50 -44.22 6.40
N GLN A 13 -5.67 -44.71 7.33
CA GLN A 13 -4.59 -43.90 7.92
C GLN A 13 -3.46 -43.57 6.94
N LYS A 14 -3.17 -44.47 5.98
CA LYS A 14 -2.13 -44.23 4.96
C LYS A 14 -2.58 -43.24 3.89
N THR A 15 -3.85 -43.27 3.50
CA THR A 15 -4.40 -42.33 2.51
C THR A 15 -4.52 -40.91 3.09
N PHE A 16 -4.87 -40.77 4.37
CA PHE A 16 -4.88 -39.48 5.06
C PHE A 16 -3.49 -38.83 5.14
N PHE A 17 -2.45 -39.62 5.43
CA PHE A 17 -1.07 -39.12 5.46
C PHE A 17 -0.57 -38.66 4.08
N ILE A 18 -0.94 -39.36 3.01
CA ILE A 18 -0.54 -39.00 1.64
C ILE A 18 -1.22 -37.69 1.21
N VAL A 19 -2.50 -37.49 1.57
CA VAL A 19 -3.22 -36.23 1.27
C VAL A 19 -2.64 -35.07 2.06
N ILE A 20 -2.25 -35.25 3.33
CA ILE A 20 -1.58 -34.20 4.11
C ILE A 20 -0.20 -33.88 3.52
N VAL A 21 0.61 -34.87 3.17
CA VAL A 21 1.94 -34.64 2.57
C VAL A 21 1.82 -33.94 1.21
N LEU A 22 0.81 -34.29 0.41
CA LEU A 22 0.52 -33.59 -0.84
C LEU A 22 -0.03 -32.18 -0.61
N TYR A 23 -0.79 -31.93 0.46
CA TYR A 23 -1.27 -30.59 0.84
C TYR A 23 -0.12 -29.70 1.35
N TRP A 24 0.86 -30.28 2.04
CA TRP A 24 2.09 -29.61 2.47
C TRP A 24 3.04 -29.34 1.29
N LEU A 25 3.11 -30.24 0.31
CA LEU A 25 3.88 -30.06 -0.93
C LEU A 25 3.16 -29.15 -1.94
N SER A 26 1.84 -29.10 -1.90
CA SER A 26 1.01 -28.09 -2.58
C SER A 26 0.85 -26.85 -1.72
N GLY A 27 1.82 -26.54 -0.86
CA GLY A 27 2.12 -25.16 -0.52
C GLY A 27 2.40 -24.45 -1.83
N VAL A 28 1.32 -24.07 -2.52
CA VAL A 28 1.32 -23.32 -3.75
C VAL A 28 2.10 -22.09 -3.36
N ALA A 29 3.33 -22.04 -3.85
CA ALA A 29 4.13 -20.85 -3.87
C ALA A 29 3.36 -19.87 -4.77
N LEU A 30 2.36 -19.18 -4.19
CA LEU A 30 1.73 -17.98 -4.75
C LEU A 30 2.76 -16.83 -4.90
N TYR A 31 4.02 -17.11 -4.63
CA TYR A 31 5.18 -16.25 -4.56
C TYR A 31 6.31 -16.70 -5.52
N SER A 32 6.07 -17.62 -6.46
CA SER A 32 7.14 -18.18 -7.32
C SER A 32 7.76 -17.18 -8.31
N ASP A 33 7.18 -15.99 -8.47
CA ASP A 33 7.66 -14.93 -9.38
C ASP A 33 8.34 -13.76 -8.65
N GLU A 34 8.53 -13.85 -7.33
CA GLU A 34 9.22 -12.79 -6.60
C GLU A 34 10.74 -12.85 -6.80
N SER A 35 11.29 -11.75 -7.30
CA SER A 35 12.72 -11.58 -7.52
C SER A 35 13.23 -10.36 -6.77
N LYS A 36 14.52 -10.39 -6.41
CA LYS A 36 15.21 -9.19 -5.91
C LYS A 36 15.20 -8.12 -7.00
N LEU A 37 15.11 -6.85 -6.58
CA LEU A 37 15.24 -5.72 -7.51
C LEU A 37 16.57 -5.78 -8.28
N ASN A 38 16.50 -5.65 -9.60
CA ASN A 38 17.70 -5.48 -10.42
C ASN A 38 18.32 -4.08 -10.24
N ALA A 39 19.51 -3.84 -10.82
CA ALA A 39 20.22 -2.58 -10.66
C ALA A 39 19.41 -1.34 -11.12
N LYS A 40 18.66 -1.46 -12.22
CA LYS A 40 17.81 -0.37 -12.73
C LYS A 40 16.65 -0.08 -11.79
N GLN A 41 15.97 -1.11 -11.30
CA GLN A 41 14.87 -0.99 -10.35
C GLN A 41 15.33 -0.39 -9.02
N SER A 42 16.45 -0.90 -8.48
CA SER A 42 17.08 -0.37 -7.27
C SER A 42 17.45 1.11 -7.41
N LYS A 43 17.96 1.52 -8.58
CA LYS A 43 18.24 2.94 -8.88
C LYS A 43 16.96 3.78 -8.85
N VAL A 44 15.87 3.34 -9.48
CA VAL A 44 14.59 4.05 -9.49
C VAL A 44 14.01 4.19 -8.07
N LEU A 45 14.11 3.15 -7.25
CA LEU A 45 13.66 3.20 -5.86
C LEU A 45 14.49 4.21 -5.06
N LYS A 46 15.82 4.17 -5.17
CA LYS A 46 16.72 5.13 -4.52
C LYS A 46 16.42 6.58 -4.94
N GLU A 47 16.23 6.82 -6.23
CA GLU A 47 15.86 8.15 -6.76
C GLU A 47 14.53 8.66 -6.20
N SER A 48 13.59 7.75 -5.92
CA SER A 48 12.29 8.11 -5.34
C SER A 48 12.46 8.60 -3.89
N PHE A 49 13.28 7.93 -3.09
CA PHE A 49 13.63 8.40 -1.74
C PHE A 49 14.46 9.69 -1.77
N SER A 50 15.45 9.79 -2.65
CA SER A 50 16.23 11.02 -2.80
C SER A 50 15.34 12.20 -3.20
N TYR A 51 14.35 12.00 -4.06
CA TYR A 51 13.36 13.02 -4.38
C TYR A 51 12.50 13.39 -3.17
N LEU A 52 11.97 12.41 -2.44
CA LEU A 52 11.21 12.64 -1.21
C LEU A 52 11.98 13.52 -0.23
N GLU A 53 13.27 13.25 -0.03
CA GLU A 53 14.14 13.99 0.88
C GLU A 53 14.40 15.45 0.47
N THR A 54 14.02 15.85 -0.76
CA THR A 54 14.05 17.26 -1.20
C THR A 54 12.78 18.05 -0.85
N LEU A 55 11.74 17.36 -0.37
CA LEU A 55 10.43 17.93 -0.05
C LEU A 55 10.42 18.41 1.40
N GLU A 56 10.98 19.60 1.63
CA GLU A 56 11.08 20.23 2.95
C GLU A 56 10.16 21.45 3.03
N PRO A 57 9.73 21.86 4.24
CA PRO A 57 8.79 22.96 4.39
C PRO A 57 9.37 24.25 3.82
N LYS A 58 8.58 24.92 2.98
CA LYS A 58 8.88 26.22 2.37
C LYS A 58 7.95 27.29 2.95
N ARG A 59 7.91 28.47 2.32
CA ARG A 59 6.86 29.44 2.57
C ARG A 59 5.50 28.87 2.14
N ILE A 60 4.55 28.86 3.06
CA ILE A 60 3.15 28.49 2.80
C ILE A 60 2.57 29.42 1.72
N ARG A 61 1.90 28.81 0.74
CA ARG A 61 1.31 29.44 -0.46
C ARG A 61 -0.21 29.60 -0.40
N ILE A 62 -0.83 29.03 0.61
CA ILE A 62 -2.26 29.19 0.90
C ILE A 62 -2.47 30.10 2.11
N ASP A 63 -3.72 30.51 2.35
CA ASP A 63 -4.07 31.25 3.55
C ASP A 63 -3.70 30.48 4.84
N LYS A 64 -3.14 31.19 5.82
CA LYS A 64 -2.62 30.58 7.06
C LYS A 64 -3.73 29.99 7.93
N SER A 65 -4.89 30.65 7.99
CA SER A 65 -6.05 30.14 8.73
C SER A 65 -6.54 28.83 8.12
N THR A 66 -6.61 28.79 6.78
CA THR A 66 -6.96 27.60 6.01
C THR A 66 -5.96 26.47 6.24
N TYR A 67 -4.66 26.74 6.16
CA TYR A 67 -3.61 25.74 6.44
C TYR A 67 -3.77 25.15 7.84
N ASN A 68 -3.81 25.98 8.87
CA ASN A 68 -3.90 25.54 10.26
C ASN A 68 -5.17 24.74 10.57
N ARG A 69 -6.28 25.04 9.88
CA ARG A 69 -7.55 24.34 10.07
C ARG A 69 -7.60 22.98 9.36
N LEU A 70 -6.93 22.84 8.21
CA LEU A 70 -7.09 21.70 7.32
C LEU A 70 -5.93 20.70 7.35
N THR A 71 -4.72 21.12 7.72
CA THR A 71 -3.59 20.17 7.81
C THR A 71 -3.89 19.05 8.81
N GLN A 72 -3.57 17.82 8.42
CA GLN A 72 -3.60 16.63 9.27
C GLN A 72 -2.22 15.95 9.34
N PHE A 73 -1.18 16.56 8.76
CA PHE A 73 0.10 15.87 8.60
C PHE A 73 0.74 15.57 9.97
N GLU A 74 0.88 16.59 10.82
CA GLU A 74 1.53 16.42 12.12
C GLU A 74 0.70 15.59 13.10
N SER A 75 -0.64 15.67 13.02
CA SER A 75 -1.52 14.84 13.84
C SER A 75 -1.38 13.35 13.50
N ILE A 76 -1.20 13.02 12.22
CA ILE A 76 -1.00 11.64 11.74
C ILE A 76 0.43 11.15 12.04
N PHE A 77 1.44 11.88 11.55
CA PHE A 77 2.83 11.41 11.56
C PHE A 77 3.57 11.67 12.87
N LYS A 78 3.01 12.51 13.76
CA LYS A 78 3.63 12.95 15.03
C LYS A 78 4.95 13.70 14.82
N PHE A 79 5.13 14.28 13.64
CA PHE A 79 6.19 15.23 13.32
C PHE A 79 5.72 16.20 12.23
N GLY A 80 6.21 17.44 12.26
CA GLY A 80 5.94 18.42 11.19
C GLY A 80 6.52 18.01 9.84
N PHE A 81 5.89 18.47 8.75
CA PHE A 81 6.23 18.11 7.37
C PHE A 81 7.74 18.18 7.11
N SER A 82 8.30 17.04 6.69
CA SER A 82 9.71 16.91 6.29
C SER A 82 9.86 15.62 5.48
N GLY A 83 10.30 15.76 4.24
CA GLY A 83 10.59 14.66 3.34
C GLY A 83 11.62 13.69 3.91
N LYS A 84 12.65 14.20 4.61
CA LYS A 84 13.62 13.34 5.31
C LYS A 84 13.01 12.51 6.43
N LYS A 85 12.15 13.11 7.26
CA LYS A 85 11.47 12.35 8.33
C LYS A 85 10.52 11.33 7.73
N LEU A 86 9.80 11.68 6.66
CA LEU A 86 8.88 10.78 5.98
C LEU A 86 9.62 9.61 5.29
N SER A 87 10.77 9.88 4.66
CA SER A 87 11.66 8.85 4.10
C SER A 87 12.05 7.82 5.17
N ARG A 88 12.46 8.27 6.35
CA ARG A 88 12.78 7.38 7.49
C ARG A 88 11.55 6.66 8.01
N TRP A 89 10.40 7.32 8.06
CA TRP A 89 9.14 6.72 8.52
C TRP A 89 8.70 5.56 7.63
N ILE A 90 8.86 5.70 6.30
CA ILE A 90 8.61 4.62 5.33
C ILE A 90 9.62 3.49 5.53
N GLN A 91 10.92 3.81 5.59
CA GLN A 91 11.98 2.82 5.74
C GLN A 91 11.97 2.09 7.10
N SER A 92 11.40 2.69 8.14
CA SER A 92 11.22 1.99 9.43
C SER A 92 10.12 0.93 9.37
N ARG A 93 9.23 0.98 8.37
CA ARG A 93 8.08 0.08 8.17
C ARG A 93 8.32 -0.97 7.10
N ILE A 94 8.97 -0.58 6.00
CA ILE A 94 9.30 -1.47 4.90
C ILE A 94 10.76 -1.91 5.03
N LYS A 95 10.98 -3.19 5.30
CA LYS A 95 12.29 -3.82 5.50
C LYS A 95 12.91 -4.31 4.21
N LYS A 96 12.09 -4.72 3.26
CA LYS A 96 12.53 -5.28 1.98
C LYS A 96 11.63 -4.80 0.84
N TYR A 97 12.22 -4.75 -0.35
CA TYR A 97 11.50 -4.51 -1.59
C TYR A 97 11.82 -5.64 -2.56
N SER A 98 10.77 -6.21 -3.13
CA SER A 98 10.83 -7.29 -4.11
C SER A 98 10.12 -6.86 -5.40
N PHE A 99 10.36 -7.56 -6.50
CA PHE A 99 9.69 -7.34 -7.79
C PHE A 99 9.02 -8.63 -8.25
N GLY A 100 7.76 -8.53 -8.67
CA GLY A 100 6.99 -9.68 -9.14
C GLY A 100 5.58 -9.31 -9.61
N SER A 101 4.73 -10.32 -9.74
CA SER A 101 3.34 -10.13 -10.17
C SER A 101 2.46 -9.63 -9.02
N THR A 102 1.84 -8.47 -9.22
CA THR A 102 0.93 -7.84 -8.24
C THR A 102 -0.54 -7.86 -8.69
N GLY A 103 -0.85 -8.56 -9.80
CA GLY A 103 -2.19 -8.57 -10.38
C GLY A 103 -2.65 -7.17 -10.79
N GLU A 104 -3.82 -6.75 -10.29
CA GLU A 104 -4.38 -5.40 -10.53
C GLU A 104 -3.73 -4.30 -9.65
N TYR A 105 -2.91 -4.66 -8.67
CA TYR A 105 -2.30 -3.71 -7.74
C TYR A 105 -0.96 -3.19 -8.25
N ILE A 106 -0.58 -1.99 -7.83
CA ILE A 106 0.73 -1.41 -8.18
C ILE A 106 1.84 -1.97 -7.29
N ALA A 107 1.51 -2.18 -6.01
CA ALA A 107 2.38 -2.77 -5.01
C ALA A 107 1.51 -3.52 -3.99
N MET A 108 2.13 -4.39 -3.20
CA MET A 108 1.47 -5.08 -2.09
C MET A 108 2.44 -5.19 -0.92
N TYR A 109 1.99 -4.73 0.25
CA TYR A 109 2.67 -4.98 1.52
C TYR A 109 2.36 -6.37 2.09
N HIS A 110 3.38 -7.05 2.60
CA HIS A 110 3.23 -8.27 3.40
C HIS A 110 4.40 -8.39 4.40
N ASP A 111 4.10 -8.36 5.70
CA ASP A 111 5.05 -8.63 6.80
C ASP A 111 6.41 -7.92 6.68
N GLY A 112 6.39 -6.64 6.27
CA GLY A 112 7.58 -5.81 6.13
C GLY A 112 8.29 -5.91 4.77
N ASP A 113 7.83 -6.77 3.87
CA ASP A 113 8.21 -6.75 2.45
C ASP A 113 7.15 -5.98 1.64
N VAL A 114 7.60 -5.29 0.61
CA VAL A 114 6.72 -4.70 -0.40
C VAL A 114 7.06 -5.29 -1.75
N LEU A 115 6.11 -6.03 -2.32
CA LEU A 115 6.19 -6.51 -3.69
C LEU A 115 5.79 -5.38 -4.63
N LEU A 116 6.74 -4.91 -5.44
CA LEU A 116 6.53 -3.86 -6.43
C LEU A 116 6.19 -4.48 -7.78
N GLY A 117 5.06 -4.09 -8.36
CA GLY A 117 4.65 -4.52 -9.70
C GLY A 117 5.39 -3.77 -10.82
N ARG A 118 5.20 -4.23 -12.07
CA ARG A 118 5.77 -3.56 -13.25
C ARG A 118 5.33 -2.09 -13.36
N ALA A 119 4.05 -1.82 -13.09
CA ALA A 119 3.47 -0.48 -13.19
C ALA A 119 4.14 0.52 -12.24
N PHE A 120 4.63 0.10 -11.08
CA PHE A 120 5.32 0.97 -10.14
C PHE A 120 6.52 1.70 -10.78
N PHE A 121 7.30 0.99 -11.60
CA PHE A 121 8.50 1.53 -12.21
C PHE A 121 8.22 2.47 -13.40
N SER A 122 7.00 2.47 -13.94
CA SER A 122 6.57 3.42 -14.98
C SER A 122 5.91 4.68 -14.43
N LEU A 123 5.61 4.73 -13.13
CA LEU A 123 5.07 5.93 -12.47
C LEU A 123 6.05 7.10 -12.50
N ASN A 124 5.57 8.32 -12.29
CA ASN A 124 6.46 9.45 -11.99
C ASN A 124 6.98 9.35 -10.53
N ARG A 125 7.94 10.21 -10.16
CA ARG A 125 8.59 10.16 -8.85
C ARG A 125 7.62 10.39 -7.69
N LEU A 126 6.64 11.27 -7.84
CA LEU A 126 5.64 11.56 -6.80
C LEU A 126 4.70 10.38 -6.60
N ASP A 127 4.17 9.79 -7.68
CA ASP A 127 3.24 8.67 -7.59
C ASP A 127 3.91 7.43 -6.97
N ARG A 128 5.21 7.21 -7.24
CA ARG A 128 5.98 6.19 -6.52
C ARG A 128 6.03 6.44 -5.01
N ILE A 129 6.25 7.69 -4.59
CA ILE A 129 6.23 8.04 -3.16
C ILE A 129 4.86 7.78 -2.56
N LEU A 130 3.77 8.18 -3.24
CA LEU A 130 2.41 7.94 -2.73
C LEU A 130 2.14 6.45 -2.52
N VAL A 131 2.55 5.61 -3.47
CA VAL A 131 2.46 4.15 -3.33
C VAL A 131 3.29 3.65 -2.16
N LEU A 132 4.57 4.05 -2.06
CA LEU A 132 5.44 3.62 -0.95
C LEU A 132 4.91 4.07 0.42
N LEU A 133 4.37 5.27 0.50
CA LEU A 133 3.77 5.82 1.71
C LEU A 133 2.53 5.02 2.10
N HIS A 134 1.65 4.76 1.14
CA HIS A 134 0.47 3.92 1.31
C HIS A 134 0.84 2.52 1.81
N GLU A 135 1.75 1.83 1.12
CA GLU A 135 2.16 0.47 1.50
C GLU A 135 2.81 0.44 2.89
N ALA A 136 3.57 1.48 3.26
CA ALA A 136 4.14 1.57 4.59
C ALA A 136 3.07 1.62 5.68
N ARG A 137 1.88 2.20 5.42
CA ARG A 137 0.82 2.29 6.44
C ARG A 137 0.28 0.94 6.86
N HIS A 138 0.25 -0.04 5.95
CA HIS A 138 -0.15 -1.42 6.25
C HIS A 138 0.73 -2.07 7.35
N ALA A 139 1.95 -1.57 7.56
CA ALA A 139 2.84 -2.04 8.61
C ALA A 139 2.43 -1.61 10.03
N ASP A 140 1.56 -0.61 10.18
CA ASP A 140 1.15 -0.10 11.51
C ASP A 140 0.04 -0.96 12.15
N GLY A 141 -0.41 -2.03 11.48
CA GLY A 141 -1.33 -3.03 12.02
C GLY A 141 -2.49 -3.38 11.10
N LYS A 142 -3.22 -4.44 11.46
CA LYS A 142 -4.34 -4.99 10.66
C LYS A 142 -5.47 -3.98 10.41
N ASN A 143 -5.64 -3.01 11.30
CA ASN A 143 -6.66 -1.97 11.20
C ASN A 143 -6.38 -0.96 10.06
N TYR A 144 -5.22 -1.02 9.43
CA TYR A 144 -4.87 -0.18 8.29
C TYR A 144 -4.97 -0.91 6.94
N GLY A 145 -5.48 -2.14 6.94
CA GLY A 145 -5.75 -2.87 5.72
C GLY A 145 -6.98 -2.32 4.99
N HIS A 146 -7.07 -2.61 3.69
CA HIS A 146 -8.23 -2.20 2.91
C HIS A 146 -9.51 -2.92 3.31
N VAL A 147 -10.63 -2.20 3.27
CA VAL A 147 -11.99 -2.71 3.29
C VAL A 147 -12.59 -2.73 1.89
N VAL A 148 -13.75 -3.38 1.77
CA VAL A 148 -14.55 -3.37 0.55
C VAL A 148 -15.19 -1.99 0.39
N CYS A 149 -14.98 -1.36 -0.77
CA CYS A 149 -15.66 -0.11 -1.09
C CYS A 149 -17.17 -0.34 -1.24
N PRO A 150 -18.03 0.62 -0.84
CA PRO A 150 -19.48 0.50 -0.97
C PRO A 150 -19.93 0.18 -2.40
N GLU A 151 -21.02 -0.58 -2.56
CA GLU A 151 -21.60 -0.90 -3.88
C GLU A 151 -22.01 0.34 -4.67
N ASN A 152 -22.38 1.42 -3.97
CA ASN A 152 -22.75 2.71 -4.55
C ASN A 152 -21.57 3.71 -4.59
N PHE A 153 -20.31 3.25 -4.50
CA PHE A 153 -19.13 4.11 -4.52
C PHE A 153 -19.06 4.90 -5.85
N GLN A 154 -19.08 6.23 -5.75
CA GLN A 154 -19.33 7.11 -6.89
C GLN A 154 -18.08 7.55 -7.65
N PHE A 155 -16.89 7.16 -7.18
CA PHE A 155 -15.62 7.63 -7.74
C PHE A 155 -14.92 6.53 -8.53
N LEU A 156 -14.32 6.89 -9.67
CA LEU A 156 -13.48 6.00 -10.47
C LEU A 156 -12.13 5.78 -9.79
N ASN A 157 -11.45 4.68 -10.13
CA ASN A 157 -10.04 4.58 -9.80
C ASN A 157 -9.26 5.61 -10.65
N PRO A 158 -8.62 6.61 -10.03
CA PRO A 158 -7.91 7.68 -10.73
C PRO A 158 -6.71 7.19 -11.54
N ARG A 159 -6.17 6.01 -11.21
CA ARG A 159 -4.98 5.43 -11.83
C ARG A 159 -5.33 4.49 -12.99
N ASP A 160 -6.55 3.94 -13.01
CA ASP A 160 -7.08 3.14 -14.11
C ASP A 160 -8.62 3.25 -14.16
N TRP A 161 -9.14 4.00 -15.13
CA TRP A 161 -10.58 4.22 -15.30
C TRP A 161 -11.37 2.95 -15.66
N LYS A 162 -10.69 1.85 -16.00
CA LYS A 162 -11.33 0.54 -16.19
C LYS A 162 -11.64 -0.13 -14.86
N ILE A 163 -10.95 0.26 -13.78
CA ILE A 163 -11.18 -0.26 -12.45
C ILE A 163 -12.27 0.56 -11.77
N HIS A 164 -13.38 -0.12 -11.47
CA HIS A 164 -14.47 0.41 -10.66
C HIS A 164 -14.23 -0.03 -9.21
N PRO A 165 -13.98 0.90 -8.26
CA PRO A 165 -13.68 0.53 -6.88
C PRO A 165 -14.86 -0.10 -6.15
N ALA A 166 -16.10 0.23 -6.53
CA ALA A 166 -17.31 -0.33 -5.94
C ALA A 166 -17.25 -1.87 -5.85
N GLY A 167 -17.55 -2.41 -4.66
CA GLY A 167 -17.51 -3.85 -4.38
C GLY A 167 -16.10 -4.46 -4.33
N LYS A 168 -15.02 -3.70 -4.57
CA LYS A 168 -13.63 -4.16 -4.49
C LYS A 168 -12.97 -3.81 -3.15
N LYS A 169 -12.04 -4.66 -2.70
CA LYS A 169 -11.22 -4.42 -1.51
C LYS A 169 -10.11 -3.41 -1.81
N GLY A 170 -10.41 -2.12 -1.63
CA GLY A 170 -9.50 -1.04 -2.03
C GLY A 170 -9.82 0.33 -1.44
N CYS A 171 -10.62 0.39 -0.38
CA CYS A 171 -10.93 1.60 0.37
C CYS A 171 -10.37 1.50 1.79
N ASP A 172 -10.24 2.64 2.48
CA ASP A 172 -9.93 2.69 3.91
C ASP A 172 -11.23 2.93 4.71
N ASP A 173 -11.35 2.28 5.86
CA ASP A 173 -12.39 2.53 6.87
C ASP A 173 -11.91 3.43 8.03
N VAL A 174 -10.60 3.70 8.09
CA VAL A 174 -10.00 4.63 9.05
C VAL A 174 -9.51 5.91 8.37
N PRO A 175 -9.76 7.11 8.95
CA PRO A 175 -9.41 8.38 8.32
C PRO A 175 -7.93 8.59 8.00
N ASP A 176 -7.04 7.91 8.73
CA ASP A 176 -5.59 7.93 8.54
C ASP A 176 -5.04 6.60 8.02
N GLY A 177 -5.86 5.87 7.26
CA GLY A 177 -5.44 4.71 6.45
C GLY A 177 -4.49 5.09 5.32
N GLY A 178 -4.19 4.14 4.44
CA GLY A 178 -3.22 4.33 3.35
C GLY A 178 -3.54 5.52 2.44
N TYR A 179 -4.81 5.74 2.08
CA TYR A 179 -5.30 6.89 1.32
C TYR A 179 -5.44 8.16 2.15
N GLY A 180 -5.75 8.02 3.44
CA GLY A 180 -5.80 9.15 4.37
C GLY A 180 -4.45 9.85 4.51
N ILE A 181 -3.38 9.06 4.71
CA ILE A 181 -2.03 9.62 4.90
C ILE A 181 -1.44 10.18 3.61
N THR A 182 -1.75 9.61 2.44
CA THR A 182 -1.32 10.15 1.15
C THR A 182 -2.04 11.45 0.84
N ALA A 183 -3.34 11.57 1.18
CA ALA A 183 -4.07 12.82 1.10
C ALA A 183 -3.44 13.90 1.99
N ALA A 184 -3.11 13.58 3.25
CA ALA A 184 -2.44 14.51 4.15
C ALA A 184 -1.08 14.98 3.59
N PHE A 185 -0.29 14.08 3.00
CA PHE A 185 0.97 14.45 2.34
C PHE A 185 0.75 15.35 1.12
N LEU A 186 -0.23 15.05 0.26
CA LEU A 186 -0.57 15.87 -0.91
C LEU A 186 -1.04 17.28 -0.52
N PHE A 187 -1.77 17.41 0.59
CA PHE A 187 -2.14 18.71 1.14
C PHE A 187 -0.90 19.56 1.44
N GLU A 188 0.12 18.99 2.09
CA GLU A 188 1.38 19.71 2.36
C GLU A 188 2.09 20.13 1.07
N LEU A 189 2.11 19.28 0.04
CA LEU A 189 2.70 19.64 -1.25
C LEU A 189 1.99 20.81 -1.93
N GLY A 190 0.66 20.87 -1.85
CA GLY A 190 -0.13 22.02 -2.32
C GLY A 190 0.11 23.27 -1.47
N ALA A 191 0.12 23.12 -0.14
CA ALA A 191 0.32 24.21 0.81
C ALA A 191 1.70 24.85 0.67
N PHE A 192 2.76 24.08 0.44
CA PHE A 192 4.13 24.59 0.25
C PHE A 192 4.50 24.91 -1.20
N GLY A 193 3.58 24.72 -2.14
CA GLY A 193 3.76 25.07 -3.56
C GLY A 193 4.70 24.13 -4.32
N TYR A 194 4.80 22.87 -3.90
CA TYR A 194 5.43 21.81 -4.68
C TYR A 194 4.52 21.32 -5.82
N LEU A 195 3.21 21.45 -5.63
CA LEU A 195 2.19 21.24 -6.65
C LEU A 195 1.44 22.55 -6.89
N ASN A 196 0.96 22.74 -8.11
CA ASN A 196 -0.01 23.80 -8.37
C ASN A 196 -1.34 23.46 -7.66
N GLN A 197 -2.15 24.48 -7.34
CA GLN A 197 -3.34 24.30 -6.49
C GLN A 197 -4.37 23.34 -7.12
N THR A 198 -4.56 23.39 -8.43
CA THR A 198 -5.50 22.50 -9.14
C THR A 198 -5.05 21.05 -9.08
N GLU A 199 -3.77 20.79 -9.33
CA GLU A 199 -3.20 19.45 -9.25
C GLU A 199 -3.23 18.91 -7.82
N ALA A 200 -2.90 19.74 -6.83
CA ALA A 200 -2.97 19.36 -5.42
C ALA A 200 -4.42 19.00 -5.02
N ALA A 201 -5.40 19.82 -5.37
CA ALA A 201 -6.81 19.57 -5.08
C ALA A 201 -7.32 18.31 -5.78
N HIS A 202 -7.00 18.12 -7.06
CA HIS A 202 -7.38 16.92 -7.81
C HIS A 202 -6.81 15.65 -7.16
N ARG A 203 -5.52 15.63 -6.87
CA ARG A 203 -4.85 14.46 -6.25
C ARG A 203 -5.34 14.22 -4.82
N TYR A 204 -5.50 15.28 -4.02
CA TYR A 204 -6.04 15.18 -2.66
C TYR A 204 -7.44 14.56 -2.67
N ASN A 205 -8.35 15.10 -3.48
CA ASN A 205 -9.73 14.61 -3.60
C ASN A 205 -9.76 13.17 -4.09
N SER A 206 -8.85 12.83 -5.00
CA SER A 206 -8.69 11.48 -5.51
C SER A 206 -8.24 10.46 -4.45
N GLU A 207 -7.37 10.82 -3.51
CA GLU A 207 -7.03 9.94 -2.39
C GLU A 207 -8.15 9.91 -1.34
N ILE A 208 -8.64 11.07 -0.87
CA ILE A 208 -9.65 11.13 0.20
C ILE A 208 -11.00 10.51 -0.19
N SER A 209 -11.33 10.47 -1.49
CA SER A 209 -12.55 9.80 -1.97
C SER A 209 -12.63 8.31 -1.62
N ARG A 210 -11.49 7.66 -1.38
CA ARG A 210 -11.38 6.23 -1.01
C ARG A 210 -11.38 5.99 0.50
N VAL A 211 -11.50 7.04 1.29
CA VAL A 211 -11.71 6.94 2.74
C VAL A 211 -13.21 6.99 2.98
N ILE A 212 -13.77 5.86 3.41
CA ILE A 212 -15.20 5.75 3.72
C ILE A 212 -15.43 6.47 5.04
N ARG A 213 -16.51 7.26 5.12
CA ARG A 213 -16.99 7.85 6.36
C ARG A 213 -18.34 7.22 6.65
N ASP A 214 -18.48 6.67 7.85
CA ASP A 214 -19.76 6.21 8.39
C ASP A 214 -20.80 7.34 8.44
#